data_AF-A0AA35J080-F1
#
_entry.id   AF-A0AA35J080-F1
#
_cell.length_a   1.000
_cell.length_b   1.000
_cell.length_c   1.000
_cell.angle_alpha   90.00
_cell.angle_beta   90.00
_cell.angle_gamma   90.00
#
_symmetry.space_group_name_H-M   'P 1'
#
loop_
_entity.id
_entity.type
_entity.pdbx_description
1 polymer ?
#
loop_
_entity_poly.entity_id
_entity_poly.type
_entity_poly.pdbx_seq_one_letter_code
_entity_poly.pdbx_strand_id
1 'polypeptide(L)'
;MAKAFNATNVTFFRVAFLFTIAFFCLKNVSSILQNSYFLVLTQAMNLPQLTLSRYNGQLGLFALLFVLNGIHDLIPLLENNEKYFQSIVPLRLLFFFIVTGISYLWESNLYIHNNAVFIYCFVEVWINFLLYNAVREEKNEQFKRVNQFMLDEQDVEEPQPFVVKTETTEIIEITNDEEEEEEEDDDEDEE
;
A
#
# COMPACT_ATOMS: atom_id res chain seq x y z
N MET A 1 -2.44 -23.27 0.67
CA MET A 1 -2.45 -23.06 -0.79
C MET A 1 -1.29 -22.11 -1.09
N ALA A 2 -0.26 -22.54 -1.83
CA ALA A 2 0.90 -21.69 -2.08
C ALA A 2 0.45 -20.48 -2.90
N LYS A 3 0.42 -19.30 -2.27
CA LYS A 3 0.09 -18.05 -2.92
C LYS A 3 1.21 -17.72 -3.90
N ALA A 4 0.99 -18.02 -5.18
CA ALA A 4 2.00 -17.81 -6.23
C ALA A 4 2.43 -16.34 -6.33
N PHE A 5 1.55 -15.42 -5.95
CA PHE A 5 1.82 -14.00 -5.80
C PHE A 5 2.09 -13.67 -4.32
N ASN A 6 3.38 -13.62 -3.97
CA ASN A 6 3.88 -13.21 -2.66
C ASN A 6 4.89 -12.07 -2.88
N ALA A 7 4.86 -11.03 -2.03
CA ALA A 7 5.74 -9.86 -2.14
C ALA A 7 7.22 -10.27 -2.08
N THR A 8 7.56 -11.29 -1.30
CA THR A 8 8.91 -11.87 -1.24
C THR A 8 9.33 -12.41 -2.61
N ASN A 9 8.46 -13.16 -3.29
CA ASN A 9 8.77 -13.72 -4.61
C ASN A 9 8.92 -12.62 -5.68
N VAL A 10 8.07 -11.60 -5.65
CA VAL A 10 8.16 -10.46 -6.58
C VAL A 10 9.43 -9.64 -6.32
N THR A 11 9.84 -9.49 -5.06
CA THR A 11 11.09 -8.82 -4.69
C THR A 11 12.31 -9.62 -5.15
N PHE A 12 12.31 -10.95 -4.96
CA PHE A 12 13.36 -11.81 -5.50
C PHE A 12 13.47 -11.71 -7.02
N PHE A 13 12.33 -11.71 -7.72
CA PHE A 13 12.31 -11.51 -9.17
C PHE A 13 12.94 -10.16 -9.57
N ARG A 14 12.62 -9.08 -8.84
CA ARG A 14 13.22 -7.76 -9.10
C ARG A 14 14.73 -7.75 -8.86
N VAL A 15 15.20 -8.35 -7.79
CA VAL A 15 16.64 -8.46 -7.49
C VAL A 15 17.36 -9.26 -8.59
N ALA A 16 16.79 -10.38 -9.02
CA ALA A 16 17.33 -11.18 -10.11
C ALA A 16 17.36 -10.41 -11.44
N PHE A 17 16.33 -9.60 -11.71
CA PHE A 17 16.27 -8.72 -12.88
C PHE A 17 17.39 -7.67 -12.87
N LEU A 18 17.62 -6.99 -11.74
CA LEU A 18 18.71 -6.02 -11.58
C LEU A 18 20.09 -6.63 -11.79
N PHE A 19 20.35 -7.80 -11.20
CA PHE A 19 21.61 -8.52 -11.42
C PHE A 19 21.78 -8.98 -12.87
N THR A 20 20.70 -9.37 -13.53
CA THR A 20 20.72 -9.75 -14.94
C THR A 20 21.10 -8.56 -15.82
N ILE A 21 20.50 -7.38 -15.61
CA ILE A 21 20.87 -6.16 -16.32
C ILE A 21 22.33 -5.80 -16.06
N ALA A 22 22.78 -5.83 -14.80
CA ALA A 22 24.16 -5.53 -14.44
C ALA A 22 25.15 -6.46 -15.18
N PHE A 23 24.84 -7.75 -15.28
CA PHE A 23 25.64 -8.72 -16.04
C PHE A 23 25.69 -8.38 -17.53
N PHE A 24 24.56 -8.02 -18.14
CA PHE A 24 24.52 -7.63 -19.55
C PHE A 24 25.23 -6.30 -19.82
N CYS A 25 25.20 -5.34 -18.89
CA CYS A 25 25.99 -4.11 -18.98
C CYS A 25 27.50 -4.39 -19.06
N LEU A 26 28.00 -5.41 -18.34
CA LEU A 26 29.41 -5.80 -18.38
C LEU A 26 29.78 -6.61 -19.64
N LYS A 27 28.90 -7.51 -20.08
CA LYS A 27 29.21 -8.45 -21.17
C LYS A 27 28.93 -7.87 -22.56
N ASN A 28 27.73 -7.37 -22.77
CA ASN A 28 27.29 -6.79 -24.04
C ASN A 28 25.94 -6.06 -23.89
N VAL A 29 25.98 -4.74 -23.70
CA VAL A 29 24.76 -3.91 -23.63
C VAL A 29 23.98 -3.91 -24.94
N SER A 30 24.65 -4.09 -26.09
CA SER A 30 23.99 -4.10 -27.41
C SER A 30 22.98 -5.23 -27.54
N SER A 31 23.14 -6.33 -26.79
CA SER A 31 22.18 -7.42 -26.77
C SER A 31 20.80 -7.02 -26.22
N ILE A 32 20.75 -6.01 -25.34
CA ILE A 32 19.50 -5.45 -24.81
C ILE A 32 18.95 -4.41 -25.79
N LEU A 33 19.81 -3.48 -26.24
CA LEU A 33 19.40 -2.33 -27.07
C LEU A 33 18.94 -2.74 -28.48
N GLN A 34 19.43 -3.86 -29.02
CA GLN A 34 19.07 -4.36 -30.35
C GLN A 34 17.93 -5.40 -30.32
N ASN A 35 17.33 -5.65 -29.15
CA ASN A 35 16.22 -6.58 -29.05
C ASN A 35 14.99 -6.04 -29.80
N SER A 36 14.32 -6.87 -30.60
CA SER A 36 13.16 -6.45 -31.41
C SER A 36 12.04 -5.82 -30.58
N TYR A 37 11.78 -6.31 -29.36
CA TYR A 37 10.78 -5.71 -28.47
C TYR A 37 11.18 -4.31 -28.01
N PHE A 38 12.46 -4.10 -27.69
CA PHE A 38 13.00 -2.77 -27.33
C PHE A 38 12.92 -1.79 -28.51
N LEU A 39 13.22 -2.26 -29.73
CA LEU A 39 13.16 -1.43 -30.92
C LEU A 39 11.74 -1.02 -31.28
N VAL A 40 10.79 -1.95 -31.27
CA VAL A 40 9.38 -1.65 -31.55
C VAL A 40 8.83 -0.68 -30.51
N LEU A 41 9.15 -0.86 -29.24
CA LEU A 41 8.73 0.06 -28.17
C LEU A 41 9.35 1.45 -28.33
N THR A 42 10.64 1.52 -28.67
CA THR A 42 11.35 2.79 -28.95
C THR A 42 10.69 3.54 -30.11
N GLN A 43 10.38 2.83 -31.20
CA GLN A 43 9.73 3.39 -32.38
C GLN A 43 8.29 3.85 -32.08
N ALA A 44 7.53 3.06 -31.32
CA ALA A 44 6.17 3.40 -30.94
C ALA A 44 6.08 4.67 -30.09
N MET A 45 7.11 4.94 -29.27
CA MET A 45 7.17 6.13 -28.41
C MET A 45 8.00 7.26 -28.99
N ASN A 46 8.49 7.11 -30.23
CA ASN A 46 9.32 8.10 -30.94
C ASN A 46 10.53 8.58 -30.13
N LEU A 47 11.19 7.67 -29.39
CA LEU A 47 12.34 8.00 -28.56
C LEU A 47 13.66 7.88 -29.35
N PRO A 48 14.66 8.74 -29.09
CA PRO A 48 15.97 8.63 -29.72
C PRO A 48 16.65 7.33 -29.27
N GLN A 49 17.11 6.57 -30.25
CA GLN A 49 17.79 5.30 -30.00
C GLN A 49 19.21 5.54 -29.53
N LEU A 50 19.53 5.08 -28.33
CA LEU A 50 20.88 5.11 -27.81
C LEU A 50 21.71 3.97 -28.39
N THR A 51 22.84 4.32 -28.99
CA THR A 51 23.87 3.37 -29.40
C THR A 51 25.08 3.54 -28.50
N LEU A 52 25.30 2.60 -27.58
CA LEU A 52 26.50 2.59 -26.74
C LEU A 52 27.56 1.66 -27.35
N SER A 53 28.82 2.14 -27.35
CA SER A 53 29.96 1.29 -27.66
C SER A 53 30.16 0.25 -26.56
N ARG A 54 30.56 -0.97 -26.96
CA ARG A 54 30.80 -2.09 -26.05
C ARG A 54 31.87 -1.80 -24.98
N TYR A 55 32.78 -0.88 -25.28
CA TYR A 55 33.93 -0.55 -24.44
C TYR A 55 33.84 0.86 -23.84
N ASN A 56 32.65 1.24 -23.35
CA ASN A 56 32.47 2.50 -22.63
C ASN A 56 32.63 2.26 -21.11
N GLY A 57 33.56 2.96 -20.46
CA GLY A 57 33.80 2.85 -19.01
C GLY A 57 32.57 3.18 -18.15
N GLN A 58 31.63 3.97 -18.68
CA GLN A 58 30.36 4.29 -18.00
C GLN A 58 29.49 3.04 -17.76
N LEU A 59 29.57 2.02 -18.62
CA LEU A 59 28.81 0.77 -18.45
C LEU A 59 29.22 0.01 -17.19
N GLY A 60 30.49 0.07 -16.82
CA GLY A 60 30.99 -0.54 -15.58
C GLY A 60 30.42 0.16 -14.34
N LEU A 61 30.34 1.49 -14.37
CA LEU A 61 29.72 2.27 -13.29
C LEU A 61 28.24 1.94 -13.15
N PHE A 62 27.49 1.88 -14.25
CA PHE A 62 26.06 1.51 -14.21
C PHE A 62 25.85 0.08 -13.70
N ALA A 63 26.69 -0.87 -14.10
CA ALA A 63 26.64 -2.23 -13.58
C ALA A 63 26.84 -2.27 -12.06
N LEU A 64 27.82 -1.52 -11.54
CA LEU A 64 28.05 -1.40 -10.09
C LEU A 64 26.83 -0.80 -9.37
N LEU A 65 26.23 0.25 -9.91
CA LEU A 65 25.03 0.87 -9.33
C LEU A 65 23.84 -0.09 -9.29
N PHE A 66 23.62 -0.88 -10.36
CA PHE A 66 22.57 -1.90 -10.37
C PHE A 66 22.82 -3.02 -9.36
N VAL A 67 24.06 -3.47 -9.21
CA VAL A 67 24.43 -4.46 -8.18
C VAL A 67 24.19 -3.89 -6.78
N LEU A 68 24.60 -2.64 -6.52
CA LEU A 68 24.39 -2.01 -5.23
C LEU A 68 22.90 -1.84 -4.90
N ASN A 69 22.09 -1.46 -5.90
CA ASN A 69 20.64 -1.37 -5.76
C ASN A 69 20.02 -2.76 -5.47
N GLY A 70 20.48 -3.80 -6.18
CA GLY A 70 20.05 -5.17 -5.93
C GLY A 70 20.38 -5.65 -4.51
N ILE A 71 21.58 -5.34 -4.01
CA ILE A 71 22.00 -5.67 -2.62
C ILE A 71 21.16 -4.89 -1.60
N HIS A 72 20.90 -3.60 -1.84
CA HIS A 72 20.08 -2.77 -0.96
C HIS A 72 18.67 -3.35 -0.77
N ASP A 73 18.11 -3.99 -1.80
CA ASP A 73 16.81 -4.65 -1.69
C ASP A 73 16.90 -6.09 -1.18
N LEU A 74 18.07 -6.73 -1.29
CA LEU A 74 18.32 -8.06 -0.75
C LEU A 74 18.42 -8.06 0.79
N ILE A 75 18.95 -6.99 1.40
CA ILE A 75 19.11 -6.89 2.86
C ILE A 75 17.75 -6.94 3.59
N PRO A 76 16.76 -6.07 3.28
CA PRO A 76 15.44 -6.12 3.92
C PRO A 76 14.69 -7.43 3.64
N LEU A 77 14.97 -8.06 2.50
CA LEU A 77 14.40 -9.36 2.13
C LEU A 77 14.92 -10.48 3.03
N LEU A 78 16.21 -10.45 3.39
CA LEU A 78 16.81 -11.40 4.33
C LEU A 78 16.29 -11.21 5.76
N GLU A 79 15.98 -9.97 6.14
CA GLU A 79 15.43 -9.63 7.45
C GLU A 79 13.91 -9.90 7.57
N ASN A 80 13.23 -10.23 6.45
CA ASN A 80 11.76 -10.35 6.38
C ASN A 80 11.01 -9.13 6.97
N ASN A 81 11.54 -7.93 6.75
CA ASN A 81 10.95 -6.71 7.29
C ASN A 81 9.79 -6.21 6.41
N GLU A 82 8.58 -6.72 6.66
CA GLU A 82 7.38 -6.37 5.89
C GLU A 82 7.00 -4.88 5.98
N LYS A 83 7.27 -4.23 7.11
CA LYS A 83 6.97 -2.80 7.31
C LYS A 83 7.82 -1.91 6.40
N TYR A 84 9.06 -2.31 6.15
CA TYR A 84 9.96 -1.60 5.24
C TYR A 84 9.38 -1.59 3.82
N PHE A 85 8.98 -2.76 3.31
CA PHE A 85 8.40 -2.90 1.96
C PHE A 85 7.09 -2.11 1.82
N GLN A 86 6.24 -2.09 2.84
CA GLN A 86 4.99 -1.32 2.82
C GLN A 86 5.21 0.19 2.62
N SER A 87 6.31 0.74 3.15
CA SER A 87 6.58 2.18 3.09
C SER A 87 7.38 2.57 1.85
N ILE A 88 8.40 1.78 1.51
CA ILE A 88 9.35 2.15 0.44
C ILE A 88 8.79 1.93 -0.97
N VAL A 89 7.97 0.89 -1.16
CA VAL A 89 7.45 0.48 -2.48
C VAL A 89 6.59 1.56 -3.15
N PRO A 90 5.57 2.15 -2.50
CA PRO A 90 4.78 3.21 -3.12
C PRO A 90 5.61 4.47 -3.43
N LEU A 91 6.58 4.80 -2.57
CA LEU A 91 7.47 5.94 -2.80
C LEU A 91 8.38 5.71 -4.01
N ARG A 92 8.95 4.51 -4.13
CA ARG A 92 9.77 4.12 -5.28
C ARG A 92 8.97 4.11 -6.58
N LEU A 93 7.73 3.63 -6.53
CA LEU A 93 6.81 3.67 -7.68
C LEU A 93 6.55 5.11 -8.13
N LEU A 94 6.21 6.00 -7.19
CA LEU A 94 5.97 7.41 -7.48
C LEU A 94 7.21 8.08 -8.08
N PHE A 95 8.39 7.80 -7.53
CA PHE A 95 9.65 8.31 -8.06
C PHE A 95 9.89 7.86 -9.51
N PHE A 96 9.83 6.55 -9.79
CA PHE A 96 10.04 6.06 -11.15
C PHE A 96 8.95 6.50 -12.12
N PHE A 97 7.72 6.69 -11.66
CA PHE A 97 6.65 7.22 -12.48
C PHE A 97 6.94 8.66 -12.92
N ILE A 98 7.37 9.52 -11.99
CA ILE A 98 7.79 10.89 -12.30
C ILE A 98 8.97 10.90 -13.27
N VAL A 99 10.01 10.07 -13.02
CA VAL A 99 11.19 9.99 -13.89
C VAL A 99 10.81 9.50 -15.29
N THR A 100 9.90 8.52 -15.41
CA THR A 100 9.40 8.04 -16.71
C THR A 100 8.66 9.16 -17.45
N GLY A 101 7.79 9.90 -16.76
CA GLY A 101 7.07 11.04 -17.33
C GLY A 101 8.01 12.16 -17.79
N ILE A 102 9.04 12.49 -17.00
CA ILE A 102 10.06 13.47 -17.35
C ILE A 102 10.88 13.00 -18.56
N SER A 103 11.29 11.73 -18.58
CA SER A 103 12.04 11.14 -19.69
C SER A 103 11.26 11.21 -21.00
N TYR A 104 9.93 11.11 -20.95
CA TYR A 104 9.08 11.25 -22.13
C TYR A 104 8.85 12.71 -22.53
N LEU A 105 8.42 13.57 -21.61
CA LEU A 105 7.97 14.94 -21.91
C LEU A 105 9.12 15.93 -22.16
N TRP A 106 10.30 15.69 -21.59
CA TRP A 106 11.41 16.65 -21.63
C TRP A 106 12.34 16.40 -22.82
N GLU A 107 11.81 16.53 -24.03
CA GLU A 107 12.51 16.30 -25.31
C GLU A 107 13.78 17.16 -25.45
N SER A 108 13.82 18.34 -24.82
CA SER A 108 14.98 19.26 -24.88
C SER A 108 16.23 18.73 -24.17
N ASN A 109 16.13 17.71 -23.30
CA ASN A 109 17.27 17.16 -22.58
C ASN A 109 17.59 15.74 -23.04
N LEU A 110 18.42 15.63 -24.08
CA LEU A 110 18.87 14.37 -24.69
C LEU A 110 19.53 13.38 -23.71
N TYR A 111 20.01 13.84 -22.55
CA TYR A 111 20.58 12.96 -21.53
C TYR A 111 19.53 12.14 -20.78
N ILE A 112 18.32 12.68 -20.63
CA ILE A 112 17.20 12.03 -19.91
C ILE A 112 16.16 11.49 -20.90
N HIS A 113 15.98 12.16 -22.03
CA HIS A 113 15.13 11.73 -23.13
C HIS A 113 15.86 10.70 -24.00
N ASN A 114 15.87 9.45 -23.51
CA ASN A 114 16.64 8.37 -24.11
C ASN A 114 15.84 7.06 -24.01
N ASN A 115 15.87 6.24 -25.06
CA ASN A 115 15.16 4.96 -25.06
C ASN A 115 15.59 4.02 -23.92
N ALA A 116 16.87 3.97 -23.57
CA ALA A 116 17.38 3.10 -22.51
C ALA A 116 16.86 3.53 -21.13
N VAL A 117 16.86 4.83 -20.85
CA VAL A 117 16.36 5.41 -19.60
C VAL A 117 14.86 5.20 -19.49
N PHE A 118 14.12 5.53 -20.55
CA PHE A 118 12.67 5.35 -20.56
C PHE A 118 12.28 3.89 -20.33
N ILE A 119 12.85 2.95 -21.09
CA ILE A 119 12.46 1.54 -21.00
C ILE A 119 12.83 0.97 -19.64
N TYR A 120 14.01 1.33 -19.10
CA TYR A 120 14.38 0.93 -17.74
C TYR A 120 13.38 1.45 -16.70
N CYS A 121 13.03 2.73 -16.74
CA CYS A 121 12.08 3.31 -15.81
C CYS A 121 10.67 2.73 -15.99
N PHE A 122 10.24 2.48 -17.22
CA PHE A 122 8.96 1.83 -17.52
C PHE A 122 8.87 0.42 -16.93
N VAL A 123 9.92 -0.39 -17.08
CA VAL A 123 9.98 -1.73 -16.49
C VAL A 123 10.05 -1.65 -14.96
N GLU A 124 10.79 -0.70 -14.38
CA GLU A 124 10.77 -0.47 -12.93
C GLU A 124 9.36 -0.08 -12.45
N VAL A 125 8.64 0.81 -13.13
CA VAL A 125 7.24 1.14 -12.77
C VAL A 125 6.38 -0.12 -12.79
N TRP A 126 6.52 -0.96 -13.83
CA TRP A 126 5.77 -2.21 -13.94
C TRP A 126 6.06 -3.18 -12.78
N ILE A 127 7.33 -3.43 -12.48
CA ILE A 127 7.72 -4.34 -11.39
C ILE A 127 7.31 -3.77 -10.03
N ASN A 128 7.52 -2.47 -9.78
CA ASN A 128 7.10 -1.84 -8.53
C ASN A 128 5.57 -1.85 -8.39
N PHE A 129 4.81 -1.79 -9.49
CA PHE A 129 3.36 -1.93 -9.46
C PHE A 129 2.92 -3.33 -9.06
N LEU A 130 3.56 -4.37 -9.60
CA LEU A 130 3.32 -5.75 -9.16
C LEU A 130 3.66 -5.94 -7.69
N LEU A 131 4.78 -5.38 -7.24
CA LEU A 131 5.21 -5.44 -5.84
C LEU A 131 4.22 -4.71 -4.92
N TYR A 132 3.75 -3.53 -5.32
CA TYR A 132 2.74 -2.79 -4.59
C TYR A 132 1.45 -3.61 -4.43
N ASN A 133 0.99 -4.26 -5.49
CA ASN A 133 -0.21 -5.11 -5.41
C ASN A 133 0.00 -6.30 -4.47
N ALA A 134 1.15 -6.97 -4.54
CA ALA A 134 1.46 -8.09 -3.65
C ALA A 134 1.50 -7.66 -2.18
N VAL A 135 2.19 -6.56 -1.87
CA VAL A 135 2.27 -6.00 -0.51
C VAL A 135 0.90 -5.52 -0.02
N ARG A 136 0.09 -4.91 -0.89
CA ARG A 136 -1.28 -4.48 -0.55
C ARG A 136 -2.17 -5.66 -0.24
N GLU A 137 -2.03 -6.75 -0.99
CA GLU A 137 -2.79 -7.98 -0.77
C GLU A 137 -2.41 -8.64 0.57
N GLU A 138 -1.12 -8.75 0.88
CA GLU A 138 -0.63 -9.25 2.17
C GLU A 138 -1.13 -8.42 3.35
N LYS A 139 -1.07 -7.08 3.21
CA LYS A 139 -1.64 -6.15 4.19
C LYS A 139 -3.12 -6.43 4.40
N ASN A 140 -3.90 -6.56 3.32
CA ASN A 140 -5.33 -6.85 3.41
C ASN A 140 -5.63 -8.19 4.10
N GLU A 141 -4.82 -9.21 3.86
CA GLU A 141 -4.95 -10.51 4.55
C GLU A 141 -4.59 -10.45 6.03
N GLN A 142 -3.59 -9.64 6.39
CA GLN A 142 -3.25 -9.38 7.79
C GLN A 142 -4.39 -8.66 8.50
N PHE A 143 -4.99 -7.63 7.89
CA PHE A 143 -6.16 -6.95 8.45
C PHE A 143 -7.35 -7.89 8.62
N LYS A 144 -7.61 -8.78 7.65
CA LYS A 144 -8.66 -9.79 7.78
C LYS A 144 -8.40 -10.74 8.93
N ARG A 145 -7.16 -11.22 9.09
CA ARG A 145 -6.79 -12.10 10.22
C ARG A 145 -6.96 -11.41 11.56
N VAL A 146 -6.44 -10.19 11.72
CA VAL A 146 -6.57 -9.43 12.97
C VAL A 146 -8.03 -9.14 13.31
N ASN A 147 -8.84 -8.72 12.32
CA ASN A 147 -10.25 -8.45 12.56
C ASN A 147 -11.06 -9.73 12.81
N GLN A 148 -10.67 -10.87 12.24
CA GLN A 148 -11.31 -12.15 12.53
C GLN A 148 -11.09 -12.58 13.99
N PHE A 149 -9.91 -12.35 14.55
CA PHE A 149 -9.65 -12.59 15.98
C PHE A 149 -10.41 -11.62 16.89
N MET A 150 -10.56 -10.34 16.48
CA MET A 150 -11.38 -9.38 17.23
C MET A 150 -12.88 -9.72 17.21
N LEU A 151 -13.36 -10.41 16.17
CA LEU A 151 -14.74 -10.91 16.11
C LEU A 151 -14.90 -12.19 16.96
N ASP A 152 -13.92 -13.09 16.96
CA ASP A 152 -13.93 -14.30 17.83
C ASP A 152 -13.85 -13.96 19.34
N GLU A 153 -13.18 -12.86 19.74
CA GLU A 153 -13.19 -12.38 21.13
C GLU A 153 -14.48 -11.66 21.54
N GLN A 154 -15.37 -11.32 20.59
CA GLN A 154 -16.69 -10.73 20.85
C GLN A 154 -17.84 -11.75 20.84
N ASP A 155 -17.57 -13.04 20.61
CA ASP A 155 -18.58 -14.11 20.64
C ASP A 155 -18.68 -14.82 22.02
N VAL A 156 -18.70 -14.05 23.12
CA VAL A 156 -19.24 -14.51 24.41
C VAL A 156 -20.11 -13.43 25.05
N GLU A 157 -21.27 -13.18 24.46
CA GLU A 157 -22.58 -13.11 25.11
C GLU A 157 -23.58 -12.70 24.02
N GLU A 158 -24.35 -13.66 23.51
CA GLU A 158 -25.62 -13.31 22.88
C GLU A 158 -26.45 -12.61 23.96
N PRO A 159 -26.80 -11.31 23.82
CA PRO A 159 -27.78 -10.73 24.72
C PRO A 159 -29.10 -11.46 24.49
N GLN A 160 -29.47 -12.29 25.46
CA GLN A 160 -30.78 -12.92 25.61
C GLN A 160 -31.89 -11.90 25.29
N PRO A 161 -33.00 -12.33 24.66
CA PRO A 161 -34.02 -11.43 24.17
C PRO A 161 -34.53 -10.56 25.33
N PHE A 162 -34.39 -9.25 25.14
CA PHE A 162 -34.97 -8.15 25.90
C PHE A 162 -36.06 -8.58 26.89
N VAL A 163 -35.66 -8.96 28.11
CA VAL A 163 -36.57 -8.88 29.25
C VAL A 163 -36.54 -7.42 29.65
N VAL A 164 -37.58 -6.69 29.25
CA VAL A 164 -37.88 -5.36 29.79
C VAL A 164 -38.06 -5.54 31.30
N LYS A 165 -36.98 -5.30 32.06
CA LYS A 165 -37.08 -5.08 33.48
C LYS A 165 -37.77 -3.73 33.65
N THR A 166 -39.05 -3.78 33.97
CA THR A 166 -39.76 -2.66 34.57
C THR A 166 -39.08 -2.40 35.91
N GLU A 167 -38.05 -1.55 35.91
CA GLU A 167 -37.46 -1.04 37.15
C GLU A 167 -38.41 -0.01 37.72
N THR A 168 -39.05 -0.44 38.81
CA THR A 168 -39.68 0.33 39.87
C THR A 168 -39.17 1.77 39.93
N THR A 169 -39.90 2.69 39.30
CA THR A 169 -39.79 4.10 39.66
C THR A 169 -40.64 4.28 40.90
N GLU A 170 -39.97 4.64 41.99
CA GLU A 170 -40.57 5.09 43.24
C GLU A 170 -41.74 6.03 42.94
N ILE A 171 -42.93 5.63 43.38
CA ILE A 171 -44.06 6.53 43.49
C ILE A 171 -43.65 7.52 44.58
N ILE A 172 -43.28 8.72 44.17
CA ILE A 172 -43.33 9.88 45.06
C ILE A 172 -44.81 10.04 45.39
N GLU A 173 -45.21 9.54 46.55
CA GLU A 173 -46.49 9.88 47.16
C GLU A 173 -46.37 11.35 47.58
N ILE A 174 -46.85 12.25 46.73
CA ILE A 174 -47.08 13.64 47.11
C ILE A 174 -48.29 13.62 48.04
N THR A 175 -48.04 13.49 49.34
CA THR A 175 -49.02 13.83 50.38
C THR A 175 -49.26 15.33 50.30
N ASN A 176 -50.43 15.72 49.78
CA ASN A 176 -50.95 17.07 49.91
C ASN A 176 -52.48 17.01 49.96
N ASP A 177 -52.99 16.41 51.04
CA ASP A 177 -54.32 16.74 51.52
C ASP A 177 -54.12 17.39 52.89
N GLU A 178 -54.42 18.67 52.92
CA GLU A 178 -54.33 19.56 54.06
C GLU A 178 -55.27 19.07 55.17
N GLU A 179 -54.78 19.12 56.40
CA GLU A 179 -55.57 19.00 57.61
C GLU A 179 -56.58 20.16 57.64
N GLU A 180 -57.84 19.91 57.28
CA GLU A 180 -58.97 20.73 57.70
C GLU A 180 -59.27 20.39 59.17
N GLU A 181 -58.70 21.18 60.09
CA GLU A 181 -59.20 21.29 61.47
C GLU A 181 -60.53 22.08 61.43
N GLU A 182 -61.63 21.39 61.70
CA GLU A 182 -62.91 22.00 62.10
C GLU A 182 -62.83 22.42 63.59
N GLU A 183 -63.02 23.70 63.92
CA GLU A 183 -63.84 24.21 65.06
C GLU A 183 -64.26 25.66 64.74
N GLU A 184 -65.55 25.85 64.45
CA GLU A 184 -66.56 26.60 65.24
C GLU A 184 -66.65 28.10 64.91
N ASP A 185 -67.78 28.52 64.31
CA ASP A 185 -68.72 29.46 64.96
C ASP A 185 -69.96 29.74 64.09
N ASP A 186 -71.09 29.76 64.80
CA ASP A 186 -72.32 30.54 64.60
C ASP A 186 -73.35 30.15 63.51
N ASP A 187 -74.40 29.50 64.04
CA ASP A 187 -75.76 30.03 64.11
C ASP A 187 -76.76 29.88 62.94
N GLU A 188 -77.98 29.55 63.40
CA GLU A 188 -79.30 29.90 62.87
C GLU A 188 -79.90 29.05 61.72
N ASP A 189 -80.76 28.13 62.19
CA ASP A 189 -82.20 28.09 61.92
C ASP A 189 -82.76 27.67 60.53
N GLU A 190 -83.58 26.61 60.65
CA GLU A 190 -84.91 26.41 60.06
C GLU A 190 -85.08 26.17 58.54
N GLU A 191 -85.68 25.00 58.26
CA GLU A 191 -86.60 24.60 57.18
C GLU A 191 -86.34 25.01 55.71
#